data_AF-R5MEN9-F1
#
_entry.id   AF-R5MEN9-F1
#
_cell.length_a   1.000
_cell.length_b   1.000
_cell.length_c   1.000
_cell.angle_alpha   90.00
_cell.angle_beta   90.00
_cell.angle_gamma   90.00
#
_symmetry.space_group_name_H-M   'P 1'
#
loop_
_entity.id
_entity.type
_entity.pdbx_description
1 polymer ?
#
loop_
_entity_poly.entity_id
_entity_poly.type
_entity_poly.pdbx_seq_one_letter_code
_entity_poly.pdbx_strand_id
1 'polypeptide(L)'
;MKAGNAIIDAYKGPVAPEKYIDGSSLSEAEITAIANKANATYKSAIVASMKAPSTEAQNAYMDAVKAYKAPSYSELEVLNSAKNIAWYASFLKSAAVKTEKQFLAKEIAAAKAQGYKEADYTAGSYARYTKALAAAEALNANAEALQSEVFDVKYELEIAQRALMPKSASALEAGAYTELEAVIAQAKSIFTDNSAYTFDASKADGLSKTEAYAKLVSVLGYEYTDEKGNTANLYSGSAENYAANDRFYSNVVAAQIDAVVTNLKNAMAPFVCKYVAVPTTAGSSEGVSVTENTSLITGVTPGSLATADDVLARVTAKDSSATTLNVAANAAGLYGTGATATLSLKSSGAPVAIYTVVIYGDVNGDGVVDGFDASYMDLAINNRATLTGAYKTAGGLATGKVDLANYGLVVDAAYGGTAIAQK
;
A
#
# COMPACT_ATOMS: atom_id res chain seq x y z
N MET A 1 -9.77 -38.04 -4.25
CA MET A 1 -8.62 -37.32 -3.65
C MET A 1 -8.64 -37.32 -2.12
N LYS A 2 -9.75 -36.97 -1.45
CA LYS A 2 -9.84 -36.91 0.03
C LYS A 2 -9.33 -38.16 0.77
N ALA A 3 -9.68 -39.37 0.33
CA ALA A 3 -9.33 -40.60 1.06
C ALA A 3 -7.82 -40.94 1.04
N GLY A 4 -7.14 -40.76 -0.09
CA GLY A 4 -5.71 -41.09 -0.17
C GLY A 4 -4.79 -39.96 0.29
N ASN A 5 -5.19 -38.69 0.17
CA ASN A 5 -4.50 -37.60 0.86
C ASN A 5 -4.66 -37.74 2.38
N ALA A 6 -5.82 -38.18 2.87
CA ALA A 6 -6.02 -38.44 4.29
C ALA A 6 -5.08 -39.54 4.83
N ILE A 7 -4.75 -40.58 4.04
CA ILE A 7 -3.75 -41.59 4.44
C ILE A 7 -2.36 -40.96 4.56
N ILE A 8 -1.91 -40.19 3.56
CA ILE A 8 -0.59 -39.56 3.57
C ILE A 8 -0.48 -38.52 4.70
N ASP A 9 -1.50 -37.68 4.86
CA ASP A 9 -1.52 -36.63 5.89
C ASP A 9 -1.63 -37.21 7.30
N ALA A 10 -2.30 -38.36 7.47
CA ALA A 10 -2.35 -39.05 8.76
C ALA A 10 -1.00 -39.65 9.19
N TYR A 11 -0.06 -39.88 8.27
CA TYR A 11 1.31 -40.32 8.60
C TYR A 11 2.28 -39.18 8.95
N LYS A 12 1.98 -37.92 8.57
CA LYS A 12 2.90 -36.78 8.77
C LYS A 12 3.10 -36.42 10.24
N GLY A 13 2.21 -36.86 11.13
CA GLY A 13 2.25 -36.52 12.56
C GLY A 13 2.03 -35.02 12.82
N PRO A 14 1.90 -34.62 14.10
CA PRO A 14 1.84 -33.22 14.48
C PRO A 14 3.15 -32.50 14.16
N VAL A 15 3.07 -31.28 13.64
CA VAL A 15 4.23 -30.43 13.33
C VAL A 15 4.38 -29.37 14.41
N ALA A 16 5.61 -29.17 14.89
CA ALA A 16 5.89 -28.16 15.90
C ALA A 16 5.59 -26.75 15.34
N PRO A 17 4.97 -25.85 16.12
CA PRO A 17 4.74 -24.51 15.64
C PRO A 17 6.07 -23.76 15.53
N GLU A 18 6.27 -23.07 14.40
CA GLU A 18 7.47 -22.29 14.08
C GLU A 18 7.23 -20.80 14.30
N LYS A 19 8.29 -19.99 14.27
CA LYS A 19 8.09 -18.54 14.24
C LYS A 19 7.37 -18.13 12.95
N TYR A 20 6.59 -17.07 13.04
CA TYR A 20 5.74 -16.62 11.95
C TYR A 20 5.71 -15.10 11.80
N ILE A 21 5.22 -14.65 10.65
CA ILE A 21 4.84 -13.25 10.40
C ILE A 21 3.32 -13.20 10.26
N ASP A 22 2.68 -12.23 10.91
CA ASP A 22 1.22 -12.09 10.87
C ASP A 22 0.71 -11.99 9.42
N GLY A 23 -0.25 -12.86 9.08
CA GLY A 23 -0.86 -12.90 7.75
C GLY A 23 0.04 -13.48 6.65
N SER A 24 1.23 -13.99 6.98
CA SER A 24 2.04 -14.81 6.09
C SER A 24 1.74 -16.30 6.33
N SER A 25 1.61 -17.06 5.24
CA SER A 25 1.47 -18.53 5.29
C SER A 25 2.80 -19.27 5.11
N LEU A 26 3.91 -18.54 5.08
CA LEU A 26 5.24 -19.09 4.86
C LEU A 26 5.82 -19.67 6.16
N SER A 27 6.59 -20.75 6.03
CA SER A 27 7.39 -21.34 7.12
C SER A 27 8.54 -20.41 7.57
N GLU A 28 9.10 -20.66 8.75
CA GLU A 28 10.24 -19.89 9.27
C GLU A 28 11.45 -19.99 8.33
N ALA A 29 11.65 -21.15 7.71
CA ALA A 29 12.71 -21.38 6.73
C ALA A 29 12.52 -20.56 5.44
N GLU A 30 11.29 -20.49 4.90
CA GLU A 30 10.97 -19.70 3.72
C GLU A 30 11.15 -18.20 4.00
N ILE A 31 10.66 -17.71 5.15
CA ILE A 31 10.84 -16.32 5.58
C ILE A 31 12.33 -15.99 5.69
N THR A 32 13.11 -16.87 6.31
CA THR A 32 14.57 -16.69 6.46
C THR A 32 15.28 -16.70 5.10
N ALA A 33 14.87 -17.55 4.16
CA ALA A 33 15.42 -17.58 2.82
C ALA A 33 15.12 -16.28 2.05
N ILE A 34 13.92 -15.72 2.19
CA ILE A 34 13.55 -14.41 1.63
C ILE A 34 14.41 -13.32 2.25
N ALA A 35 14.53 -13.28 3.58
CA ALA A 35 15.34 -12.31 4.30
C ALA A 35 16.83 -12.36 3.88
N ASN A 36 17.37 -13.56 3.62
CA ASN A 36 18.75 -13.74 3.19
C ASN A 36 19.08 -13.17 1.80
N LYS A 37 18.06 -12.98 0.94
CA LYS A 37 18.22 -12.32 -0.36
C LYS A 37 18.19 -10.78 -0.23
N ALA A 38 17.73 -10.26 0.90
CA ALA A 38 17.65 -8.82 1.16
C ALA A 38 19.01 -8.24 1.57
N ASN A 39 19.11 -6.90 1.61
CA ASN A 39 20.27 -6.23 2.19
C ASN A 39 20.36 -6.50 3.71
N ALA A 40 21.52 -6.21 4.31
CA ALA A 40 21.78 -6.54 5.72
C ALA A 40 20.75 -5.92 6.69
N THR A 41 20.31 -4.67 6.43
CA THR A 41 19.34 -3.97 7.28
C THR A 41 17.95 -4.60 7.17
N TYR A 42 17.46 -4.87 5.96
CA TYR A 42 16.19 -5.59 5.74
C TYR A 42 16.24 -6.98 6.35
N LYS A 43 17.31 -7.75 6.12
CA LYS A 43 17.47 -9.09 6.69
C LYS A 43 17.32 -9.07 8.20
N SER A 44 18.06 -8.20 8.89
CA SER A 44 17.99 -8.09 10.34
C SER A 44 16.59 -7.66 10.82
N ALA A 45 15.95 -6.73 10.12
CA ALA A 45 14.61 -6.25 10.45
C ALA A 45 13.55 -7.36 10.29
N ILE A 46 13.57 -8.08 9.17
CA ILE A 46 12.62 -9.16 8.87
C ILE A 46 12.75 -10.27 9.92
N VAL A 47 13.98 -10.72 10.19
CA VAL A 47 14.23 -11.77 11.19
C VAL A 47 13.78 -11.34 12.59
N ALA A 48 14.00 -10.07 12.96
CA ALA A 48 13.58 -9.52 14.24
C ALA A 48 12.05 -9.30 14.33
N SER A 49 11.35 -9.19 13.20
CA SER A 49 9.89 -9.03 13.16
C SER A 49 9.11 -10.35 13.34
N MET A 50 9.79 -11.50 13.24
CA MET A 50 9.15 -12.81 13.41
C MET A 50 8.67 -13.00 14.85
N LYS A 51 7.43 -13.47 15.01
CA LYS A 51 6.81 -13.75 16.31
C LYS A 51 7.02 -15.20 16.71
N ALA A 52 7.26 -15.42 18.00
CA ALA A 52 7.27 -16.76 18.56
C ALA A 52 5.84 -17.35 18.60
N PRO A 53 5.68 -18.67 18.46
CA PRO A 53 4.43 -19.35 18.73
C PRO A 53 3.88 -19.04 20.12
N SER A 54 2.56 -18.86 20.23
CA SER A 54 1.92 -18.67 21.53
C SER A 54 2.01 -19.93 22.40
N THR A 55 1.91 -19.76 23.72
CA THR A 55 1.88 -20.88 24.67
C THR A 55 0.74 -21.84 24.35
N GLU A 56 -0.41 -21.34 23.90
CA GLU A 56 -1.57 -22.14 23.51
C GLU A 56 -1.24 -23.01 22.29
N ALA A 57 -0.58 -22.44 21.27
CA ALA A 57 -0.16 -23.20 20.09
C ALA A 57 0.85 -24.31 20.46
N GLN A 58 1.78 -24.00 21.37
CA GLN A 58 2.75 -24.99 21.87
C GLN A 58 2.04 -26.10 22.67
N ASN A 59 1.10 -25.76 23.55
CA ASN A 59 0.33 -26.73 24.33
C ASN A 59 -0.54 -27.62 23.42
N ALA A 60 -1.22 -27.02 22.45
CA ALA A 60 -2.02 -27.74 21.46
C ALA A 60 -1.17 -28.73 20.66
N TYR A 61 0.06 -28.34 20.28
CA TYR A 61 1.01 -29.25 19.65
C TYR A 61 1.40 -30.40 20.59
N MET A 62 1.73 -30.12 21.85
CA MET A 62 2.09 -31.17 22.81
C MET A 62 0.94 -32.16 23.05
N ASP A 63 -0.30 -31.69 23.11
CA ASP A 63 -1.47 -32.54 23.26
C ASP A 63 -1.75 -33.34 21.99
N ALA A 64 -1.57 -32.75 20.80
CA ALA A 64 -1.64 -33.46 19.53
C ALA A 64 -0.57 -34.57 19.44
N VAL A 65 0.66 -34.31 19.89
CA VAL A 65 1.74 -35.31 19.94
C VAL A 65 1.38 -36.47 20.88
N LYS A 66 0.83 -36.17 22.07
CA LYS A 66 0.37 -37.22 23.00
C LYS A 66 -0.79 -38.05 22.43
N ALA A 67 -1.71 -37.41 21.71
CA ALA A 67 -2.87 -38.07 21.12
C ALA A 67 -2.55 -38.83 19.83
N TYR A 68 -1.43 -38.49 19.17
CA TYR A 68 -1.07 -39.06 17.88
C TYR A 68 -0.76 -40.55 17.99
N LYS A 69 -1.46 -41.34 17.19
CA LYS A 69 -1.19 -42.77 16.96
C LYS A 69 -0.94 -42.94 15.48
N ALA A 70 0.23 -43.48 15.13
CA ALA A 70 0.54 -43.77 13.74
C ALA A 70 -0.54 -44.71 13.17
N PRO A 71 -1.23 -44.30 12.10
CA PRO A 71 -2.28 -45.12 11.52
C PRO A 71 -1.69 -46.39 10.92
N SER A 72 -2.41 -47.50 11.04
CA SER A 72 -2.13 -48.75 10.35
C SER A 72 -3.20 -48.99 9.30
N TYR A 73 -2.84 -48.96 8.02
CA TYR A 73 -3.75 -49.32 6.93
C TYR A 73 -3.39 -50.70 6.39
N SER A 74 -4.40 -51.50 6.07
CA SER A 74 -4.18 -52.78 5.38
C SER A 74 -3.69 -52.55 3.95
N GLU A 75 -2.97 -53.52 3.38
CA GLU A 75 -2.56 -53.48 1.96
C GLU A 75 -3.74 -53.22 1.02
N LEU A 76 -4.92 -53.77 1.35
CA LEU A 76 -6.12 -53.58 0.55
C LEU A 76 -6.63 -52.13 0.60
N GLU A 77 -6.58 -51.46 1.75
CA GLU A 77 -7.00 -50.06 1.89
C GLU A 77 -6.04 -49.09 1.19
N VAL A 78 -4.73 -49.37 1.26
CA VAL A 78 -3.70 -48.60 0.54
C VAL A 78 -3.89 -48.78 -0.97
N LEU A 79 -4.05 -50.03 -1.44
CA LEU A 79 -4.24 -50.33 -2.86
C LEU A 79 -5.55 -49.73 -3.40
N ASN A 80 -6.64 -49.81 -2.64
CA ASN A 80 -7.93 -49.26 -3.03
C ASN A 80 -7.91 -47.72 -3.07
N SER A 81 -7.25 -47.08 -2.10
CA SER A 81 -7.06 -45.63 -2.08
C SER A 81 -6.16 -45.16 -3.23
N ALA A 82 -5.08 -45.87 -3.53
CA ALA A 82 -4.20 -45.59 -4.67
C ALA A 82 -4.95 -45.73 -6.01
N LYS A 83 -5.74 -46.80 -6.19
CA LYS A 83 -6.58 -46.99 -7.38
C LYS A 83 -7.63 -45.88 -7.52
N ASN A 84 -8.27 -45.47 -6.43
CA ASN A 84 -9.24 -44.37 -6.45
C ASN A 84 -8.59 -43.02 -6.76
N ILE A 85 -7.40 -42.72 -6.24
CA ILE A 85 -6.66 -41.50 -6.63
C ILE A 85 -6.33 -41.53 -8.12
N ALA A 86 -5.78 -42.65 -8.61
CA ALA A 86 -5.43 -42.81 -10.02
C ALA A 86 -6.68 -42.70 -10.92
N TRP A 87 -7.81 -43.29 -10.51
CA TRP A 87 -9.07 -43.21 -11.24
C TRP A 87 -9.65 -41.80 -11.26
N TYR A 88 -9.70 -41.08 -10.13
CA TYR A 88 -10.20 -39.70 -10.08
C TYR A 88 -9.27 -38.71 -10.82
N ALA A 89 -7.96 -38.88 -10.69
CA ALA A 89 -6.98 -38.09 -11.44
C ALA A 89 -7.09 -38.36 -12.94
N SER A 90 -7.29 -39.63 -13.33
CA SER A 90 -7.57 -40.00 -14.71
C SER A 90 -8.89 -39.41 -15.18
N PHE A 91 -9.97 -39.44 -14.38
CA PHE A 91 -11.26 -38.85 -14.75
C PHE A 91 -11.17 -37.33 -15.00
N LEU A 92 -10.42 -36.59 -14.19
CA LEU A 92 -10.23 -35.15 -14.34
C LEU A 92 -9.22 -34.77 -15.45
N LYS A 93 -8.25 -35.63 -15.74
CA LYS A 93 -7.18 -35.41 -16.74
C LYS A 93 -7.39 -36.16 -18.06
N SER A 94 -8.41 -37.00 -18.17
CA SER A 94 -8.63 -37.88 -19.32
C SER A 94 -9.22 -37.10 -20.48
N ALA A 95 -8.46 -37.01 -21.57
CA ALA A 95 -8.94 -36.56 -22.87
C ALA A 95 -10.05 -37.47 -23.47
N ALA A 96 -10.35 -38.62 -22.87
CA ALA A 96 -11.41 -39.52 -23.33
C ALA A 96 -12.82 -39.07 -22.89
N VAL A 97 -12.92 -38.13 -21.93
CA VAL A 97 -14.18 -37.41 -21.66
C VAL A 97 -14.17 -36.16 -22.53
N LYS A 98 -15.23 -35.96 -23.31
CA LYS A 98 -15.36 -34.78 -24.17
C LYS A 98 -15.36 -33.52 -23.29
N THR A 99 -14.34 -32.68 -23.43
CA THR A 99 -14.27 -31.37 -22.74
C THR A 99 -15.41 -30.47 -23.21
N GLU A 100 -16.22 -30.00 -22.28
CA GLU A 100 -17.37 -29.14 -22.54
C GLU A 100 -16.97 -27.66 -22.38
N LYS A 101 -16.90 -26.95 -23.50
CA LYS A 101 -16.45 -25.54 -23.56
C LYS A 101 -17.57 -24.53 -23.78
N GLN A 102 -18.81 -24.99 -23.95
CA GLN A 102 -19.94 -24.12 -24.29
C GLN A 102 -20.14 -22.95 -23.31
N PHE A 103 -19.89 -23.16 -22.01
CA PHE A 103 -20.02 -22.12 -21.00
C PHE A 103 -18.86 -21.11 -21.05
N LEU A 104 -17.63 -21.57 -21.32
CA LEU A 104 -16.48 -20.68 -21.53
C LEU A 104 -16.66 -19.85 -22.80
N ALA A 105 -17.11 -20.46 -23.90
CA ALA A 105 -17.40 -19.76 -25.15
C ALA A 105 -18.51 -18.71 -24.97
N LYS A 106 -19.55 -19.03 -24.20
CA LYS A 106 -20.62 -18.08 -23.87
C LYS A 106 -20.09 -16.91 -23.04
N GLU A 107 -19.22 -17.18 -22.06
CA GLU A 107 -18.61 -16.14 -21.22
C GLU A 107 -17.71 -15.21 -22.03
N ILE A 108 -16.86 -15.75 -22.92
CA ILE A 108 -16.02 -14.96 -23.83
C ILE A 108 -16.88 -14.06 -24.72
N ALA A 109 -17.96 -14.60 -25.29
CA ALA A 109 -18.87 -13.83 -26.13
C ALA A 109 -19.57 -12.72 -25.33
N ALA A 110 -20.01 -13.01 -24.10
CA ALA A 110 -20.61 -12.03 -23.21
C ALA A 110 -19.62 -10.90 -22.85
N ALA A 111 -18.38 -11.26 -22.46
CA ALA A 111 -17.31 -10.31 -22.14
C ALA A 111 -16.99 -9.37 -23.31
N LYS A 112 -16.88 -9.91 -24.53
CA LYS A 112 -16.68 -9.10 -25.75
C LYS A 112 -17.86 -8.19 -26.06
N ALA A 113 -19.09 -8.67 -25.86
CA ALA A 113 -20.30 -7.90 -26.12
C ALA A 113 -20.45 -6.67 -25.21
N GLN A 114 -19.82 -6.68 -24.02
CA GLN A 114 -19.81 -5.52 -23.13
C GLN A 114 -19.03 -4.33 -23.71
N GLY A 115 -18.07 -4.57 -24.61
CA GLY A 115 -17.33 -3.50 -25.29
C GLY A 115 -16.51 -2.62 -24.34
N TYR A 116 -15.96 -3.18 -23.25
CA TYR A 116 -15.12 -2.47 -22.30
C TYR A 116 -13.92 -1.79 -22.99
N LYS A 117 -13.66 -0.53 -22.64
CA LYS A 117 -12.57 0.27 -23.22
C LYS A 117 -11.54 0.63 -22.17
N GLU A 118 -10.26 0.51 -22.52
CA GLU A 118 -9.14 0.84 -21.62
C GLU A 118 -9.23 2.24 -21.00
N ALA A 119 -9.72 3.22 -21.76
CA ALA A 119 -9.82 4.60 -21.29
C ALA A 119 -10.75 4.79 -20.08
N ASP A 120 -11.76 3.92 -19.94
CA ASP A 120 -12.82 4.05 -18.93
C ASP A 120 -12.44 3.40 -17.58
N TYR A 121 -11.44 2.51 -17.58
CA TYR A 121 -11.05 1.69 -16.43
C TYR A 121 -9.62 1.97 -15.99
N THR A 122 -9.30 1.66 -14.74
CA THR A 122 -7.92 1.77 -14.24
C THR A 122 -7.01 0.81 -14.99
N ALA A 123 -5.77 1.22 -15.26
CA ALA A 123 -4.80 0.41 -16.00
C ALA A 123 -4.64 -1.00 -15.40
N GLY A 124 -4.58 -1.10 -14.06
CA GLY A 124 -4.44 -2.38 -13.37
C GLY A 124 -5.67 -3.30 -13.49
N SER A 125 -6.89 -2.77 -13.36
CA SER A 125 -8.10 -3.59 -13.48
C SER A 125 -8.33 -4.04 -14.92
N TYR A 126 -8.07 -3.16 -15.88
CA TYR A 126 -8.19 -3.46 -17.31
C TYR A 126 -7.14 -4.49 -17.76
N ALA A 127 -5.89 -4.36 -17.32
CA ALA A 127 -4.83 -5.33 -17.62
C ALA A 127 -5.16 -6.74 -17.08
N ARG A 128 -5.76 -6.84 -15.88
CA ARG A 128 -6.25 -8.12 -15.34
C ARG A 128 -7.36 -8.72 -16.20
N TYR A 129 -8.33 -7.90 -16.61
CA TYR A 129 -9.41 -8.33 -17.48
C TYR A 129 -8.90 -8.81 -18.86
N THR A 130 -8.04 -8.03 -19.52
CA THR A 130 -7.51 -8.40 -20.84
C THR A 130 -6.63 -9.65 -20.79
N LYS A 131 -5.83 -9.82 -19.72
CA LYS A 131 -5.06 -11.04 -19.47
C LYS A 131 -5.97 -12.25 -19.27
N ALA A 132 -7.04 -12.12 -18.47
CA ALA A 132 -8.00 -13.20 -18.24
C ALA A 132 -8.78 -13.57 -19.51
N LEU A 133 -9.19 -12.57 -20.31
CA LEU A 133 -9.85 -12.79 -21.60
C LEU A 133 -8.93 -13.50 -22.58
N ALA A 134 -7.67 -13.08 -22.71
CA ALA A 134 -6.69 -13.73 -23.58
C ALA A 134 -6.43 -15.18 -23.15
N ALA A 135 -6.32 -15.45 -21.84
CA ALA A 135 -6.18 -16.81 -21.32
C ALA A 135 -7.43 -17.68 -21.63
N ALA A 136 -8.62 -17.11 -21.50
CA ALA A 136 -9.88 -17.77 -21.86
C ALA A 136 -9.96 -18.11 -23.34
N GLU A 137 -9.58 -17.18 -24.23
CA GLU A 137 -9.55 -17.42 -25.68
C GLU A 137 -8.54 -18.49 -26.06
N ALA A 138 -7.33 -18.43 -25.50
CA ALA A 138 -6.28 -19.42 -25.75
C ALA A 138 -6.73 -20.84 -25.32
N LEU A 139 -7.31 -20.97 -24.13
CA LEU A 139 -7.81 -22.26 -23.64
C LEU A 139 -9.03 -22.76 -24.43
N ASN A 140 -9.90 -21.84 -24.86
CA ASN A 140 -11.06 -22.20 -25.68
C ASN A 140 -10.63 -22.79 -27.04
N ALA A 141 -9.54 -22.27 -27.63
CA ALA A 141 -8.94 -22.79 -28.86
C ALA A 141 -8.13 -24.09 -28.68
N ASN A 142 -7.65 -24.40 -27.47
CA ASN A 142 -6.82 -25.57 -27.21
C ASN A 142 -7.61 -26.90 -27.26
N ALA A 143 -7.38 -27.74 -28.28
CA ALA A 143 -8.07 -29.03 -28.43
C ALA A 143 -7.84 -30.02 -27.26
N GLU A 144 -6.75 -29.85 -26.50
CA GLU A 144 -6.34 -30.73 -25.40
C GLU A 144 -6.70 -30.17 -24.00
N ALA A 145 -7.46 -29.07 -23.94
CA ALA A 145 -7.83 -28.45 -22.66
C ALA A 145 -8.57 -29.42 -21.73
N LEU A 146 -8.17 -29.45 -20.46
CA LEU A 146 -8.83 -30.23 -19.42
C LEU A 146 -10.08 -29.50 -18.92
N GLN A 147 -11.09 -30.27 -18.50
CA GLN A 147 -12.33 -29.69 -17.99
C GLN A 147 -12.12 -28.82 -16.74
N SER A 148 -11.16 -29.16 -15.88
CA SER A 148 -10.80 -28.34 -14.70
C SER A 148 -10.23 -26.98 -15.11
N GLU A 149 -9.35 -26.95 -16.11
CA GLU A 149 -8.76 -25.70 -16.61
C GLU A 149 -9.85 -24.78 -17.20
N VAL A 150 -10.84 -25.37 -17.88
CA VAL A 150 -11.98 -24.63 -18.42
C VAL A 150 -12.79 -23.95 -17.32
N PHE A 151 -13.00 -24.62 -16.18
CA PHE A 151 -13.69 -24.03 -15.03
C PHE A 151 -12.88 -22.93 -14.37
N ASP A 152 -11.60 -23.16 -14.11
CA ASP A 152 -10.71 -22.20 -13.46
C ASP A 152 -10.62 -20.92 -14.29
N VAL A 153 -10.34 -21.04 -15.59
CA VAL A 153 -10.20 -19.86 -16.48
C VAL A 153 -11.52 -19.13 -16.69
N LYS A 154 -12.66 -19.84 -16.75
CA LYS A 154 -13.97 -19.20 -16.77
C LYS A 154 -14.20 -18.36 -15.50
N TYR A 155 -13.92 -18.96 -14.35
CA TYR A 155 -14.10 -18.30 -13.05
C TYR A 155 -13.20 -17.07 -12.91
N GLU A 156 -11.94 -17.16 -13.35
CA GLU A 156 -11.01 -16.02 -13.38
C GLU A 156 -11.50 -14.89 -14.30
N LEU A 157 -12.05 -15.22 -15.48
CA LEU A 157 -12.64 -14.21 -16.38
C LEU A 157 -13.86 -13.52 -15.74
N GLU A 158 -14.73 -14.27 -15.06
CA GLU A 158 -15.88 -13.70 -14.34
C GLU A 158 -15.45 -12.79 -13.19
N ILE A 159 -14.43 -13.20 -12.41
CA ILE A 159 -13.85 -12.35 -11.36
C ILE A 159 -13.27 -11.09 -11.98
N ALA A 160 -12.46 -11.22 -13.04
CA ALA A 160 -11.79 -10.08 -13.65
C ALA A 160 -12.78 -9.05 -14.22
N GLN A 161 -13.89 -9.51 -14.83
CA GLN A 161 -14.98 -8.63 -15.27
C GLN A 161 -15.64 -7.90 -14.10
N ARG A 162 -15.92 -8.60 -12.99
CA ARG A 162 -16.50 -7.98 -11.79
C ARG A 162 -15.54 -7.05 -11.06
N ALA A 163 -14.24 -7.24 -11.25
CA ALA A 163 -13.17 -6.46 -10.64
C ALA A 163 -12.71 -5.28 -11.53
N LEU A 164 -13.33 -5.07 -12.70
CA LEU A 164 -13.12 -3.86 -13.50
C LEU A 164 -13.50 -2.63 -12.67
N MET A 165 -12.57 -1.68 -12.56
CA MET A 165 -12.72 -0.49 -11.74
C MET A 165 -12.75 0.75 -12.64
N PRO A 166 -13.87 1.48 -12.70
CA PRO A 166 -13.93 2.74 -13.44
C PRO A 166 -12.96 3.76 -12.87
N LYS A 167 -12.28 4.54 -13.73
CA LYS A 167 -11.35 5.59 -13.26
C LYS A 167 -12.00 6.61 -12.34
N SER A 168 -13.24 6.98 -12.63
CA SER A 168 -14.02 7.93 -11.81
C SER A 168 -14.31 7.44 -10.39
N ALA A 169 -14.11 6.15 -10.11
CA ALA A 169 -14.35 5.56 -8.82
C ALA A 169 -13.05 5.12 -8.12
N SER A 170 -11.90 5.30 -8.74
CA SER A 170 -10.59 4.87 -8.25
C SER A 170 -10.00 5.89 -7.27
N ALA A 171 -9.51 5.40 -6.14
CA ALA A 171 -8.77 6.22 -5.18
C ALA A 171 -7.39 6.63 -5.74
N LEU A 172 -6.77 5.76 -6.54
CA LEU A 172 -5.52 6.06 -7.26
C LEU A 172 -5.68 7.20 -8.26
N GLU A 173 -6.67 7.09 -9.16
CA GLU A 173 -6.93 8.13 -10.17
C GLU A 173 -7.39 9.45 -9.53
N ALA A 174 -8.02 9.38 -8.34
CA ALA A 174 -8.34 10.55 -7.52
C ALA A 174 -7.13 11.16 -6.79
N GLY A 175 -5.93 10.60 -6.93
CA GLY A 175 -4.70 11.10 -6.28
C GLY A 175 -4.62 10.85 -4.77
N ALA A 176 -5.48 9.99 -4.22
CA ALA A 176 -5.56 9.77 -2.77
C ALA A 176 -4.30 9.09 -2.19
N TYR A 177 -3.52 8.40 -3.03
CA TYR A 177 -2.32 7.66 -2.62
C TYR A 177 -1.03 8.48 -2.66
N THR A 178 -1.02 9.70 -3.21
CA THR A 178 0.22 10.47 -3.45
C THR A 178 1.06 10.66 -2.19
N GLU A 179 0.45 11.01 -1.06
CA GLU A 179 1.19 11.14 0.21
C GLU A 179 1.71 9.77 0.69
N LEU A 180 0.90 8.71 0.57
CA LEU A 180 1.32 7.37 0.99
C LEU A 180 2.51 6.87 0.17
N GLU A 181 2.50 7.04 -1.15
CA GLU A 181 3.59 6.66 -2.04
C GLU A 181 4.88 7.40 -1.71
N ALA A 182 4.78 8.70 -1.44
CA ALA A 182 5.90 9.53 -1.00
C ALA A 182 6.49 9.02 0.32
N VAL A 183 5.66 8.77 1.34
CA VAL A 183 6.11 8.27 2.65
C VAL A 183 6.68 6.85 2.55
N ILE A 184 6.12 5.98 1.69
CA ILE A 184 6.68 4.65 1.39
C ILE A 184 8.10 4.79 0.80
N ALA A 185 8.29 5.69 -0.16
CA ALA A 185 9.60 5.90 -0.78
C ALA A 185 10.64 6.38 0.25
N GLN A 186 10.27 7.29 1.15
CA GLN A 186 11.13 7.73 2.25
C GLN A 186 11.38 6.62 3.29
N ALA A 187 10.38 5.79 3.59
CA ALA A 187 10.55 4.66 4.50
C ALA A 187 11.56 3.64 3.92
N LYS A 188 11.50 3.40 2.60
CA LYS A 188 12.47 2.54 1.89
C LYS A 188 13.90 3.07 2.01
N SER A 189 14.11 4.38 1.90
CA SER A 189 15.45 4.96 2.02
C SER A 189 16.07 4.82 3.40
N ILE A 190 15.28 4.63 4.47
CA ILE A 190 15.81 4.31 5.80
C ILE A 190 16.57 2.96 5.78
N PHE A 191 16.12 2.00 4.98
CA PHE A 191 16.76 0.69 4.86
C PHE A 191 17.91 0.66 3.85
N THR A 192 17.86 1.48 2.79
CA THR A 192 18.87 1.48 1.73
C THR A 192 19.97 2.52 1.95
N ASP A 193 19.61 3.70 2.44
CA ASP A 193 20.47 4.86 2.62
C ASP A 193 20.58 5.22 4.12
N ASN A 194 20.76 4.19 4.96
CA ASN A 194 20.76 4.29 6.42
C ASN A 194 21.74 5.33 7.00
N SER A 195 22.76 5.73 6.23
CA SER A 195 23.75 6.74 6.60
C SER A 195 23.16 8.15 6.62
N ALA A 196 22.06 8.40 5.92
CA ALA A 196 21.31 9.65 5.98
C ALA A 196 20.49 9.81 7.26
N TYR A 197 20.38 8.75 8.08
CA TYR A 197 19.54 8.73 9.27
C TYR A 197 20.34 8.48 10.55
N THR A 198 19.82 9.00 11.65
CA THR A 198 20.27 8.72 13.01
C THR A 198 19.12 8.14 13.82
N PHE A 199 19.40 7.12 14.64
CA PHE A 199 18.39 6.56 15.53
C PHE A 199 18.28 7.41 16.80
N ASP A 200 17.08 7.89 17.09
CA ASP A 200 16.73 8.65 18.30
C ASP A 200 15.83 7.80 19.19
N ALA A 201 16.40 7.29 20.29
CA ALA A 201 15.68 6.45 21.23
C ALA A 201 14.54 7.18 21.96
N SER A 202 14.59 8.51 22.06
CA SER A 202 13.53 9.30 22.71
C SER A 202 12.22 9.30 21.90
N LYS A 203 12.31 9.03 20.59
CA LYS A 203 11.19 8.92 19.66
C LYS A 203 10.81 7.47 19.35
N ALA A 204 11.44 6.50 20.02
CA ALA A 204 11.31 5.08 19.73
C ALA A 204 10.25 4.36 20.59
N ASP A 205 9.49 5.07 21.42
CA ASP A 205 8.49 4.48 22.32
C ASP A 205 9.03 3.30 23.16
N GLY A 206 10.29 3.39 23.57
CA GLY A 206 10.98 2.36 24.36
C GLY A 206 11.54 1.18 23.55
N LEU A 207 11.40 1.17 22.22
CA LEU A 207 11.97 0.15 21.35
C LEU A 207 13.48 0.32 21.20
N SER A 208 14.21 -0.80 21.20
CA SER A 208 15.59 -0.81 20.74
C SER A 208 15.68 -0.51 19.25
N LYS A 209 16.88 -0.15 18.76
CA LYS A 209 17.11 0.10 17.33
C LYS A 209 16.66 -1.07 16.45
N THR A 210 16.94 -2.30 16.85
CA THR A 210 16.54 -3.51 16.10
C THR A 210 15.02 -3.70 16.08
N GLU A 211 14.35 -3.47 17.22
CA GLU A 211 12.89 -3.56 17.31
C GLU A 211 12.20 -2.44 16.52
N ALA A 212 12.77 -1.23 16.50
CA ALA A 212 12.27 -0.13 15.67
C ALA A 212 12.37 -0.47 14.17
N TYR A 213 13.47 -1.07 13.72
CA TYR A 213 13.58 -1.56 12.33
C TYR A 213 12.59 -2.70 12.04
N ALA A 214 12.39 -3.63 12.98
CA ALA A 214 11.42 -4.71 12.86
C ALA A 214 9.98 -4.15 12.76
N LYS A 215 9.64 -3.16 13.57
CA LYS A 215 8.36 -2.44 13.50
C LYS A 215 8.21 -1.73 12.17
N LEU A 216 9.23 -0.97 11.74
CA LEU A 216 9.20 -0.25 10.46
C LEU A 216 9.00 -1.20 9.28
N VAL A 217 9.73 -2.31 9.19
CA VAL A 217 9.57 -3.23 8.05
C VAL A 217 8.20 -3.89 8.05
N SER A 218 7.63 -4.20 9.23
CA SER A 218 6.29 -4.78 9.32
C SER A 218 5.17 -3.82 8.88
N VAL A 219 5.37 -2.51 9.09
CA VAL A 219 4.41 -1.47 8.68
C VAL A 219 4.65 -1.05 7.23
N LEU A 220 5.91 -0.95 6.80
CA LEU A 220 6.29 -0.61 5.43
C LEU A 220 5.90 -1.71 4.46
N GLY A 221 6.30 -2.94 4.73
CA GLY A 221 6.23 -4.07 3.82
C GLY A 221 7.62 -4.50 3.33
N TYR A 222 7.64 -5.68 2.70
CA TYR A 222 8.79 -6.14 1.94
C TYR A 222 8.30 -6.99 0.78
N GLU A 223 8.42 -6.47 -0.43
CA GLU A 223 8.13 -7.21 -1.66
C GLU A 223 9.24 -8.21 -1.98
N TYR A 224 8.84 -9.45 -2.28
CA TYR A 224 9.72 -10.50 -2.74
C TYR A 224 9.11 -11.21 -3.95
N THR A 225 9.96 -11.84 -4.76
CA THR A 225 9.52 -12.70 -5.86
C THR A 225 9.68 -14.16 -5.44
N ASP A 226 8.61 -14.94 -5.55
CA ASP A 226 8.63 -16.37 -5.27
C ASP A 226 9.37 -17.17 -6.36
N GLU A 227 9.56 -18.46 -6.16
CA GLU A 227 10.24 -19.35 -7.13
C GLU A 227 9.48 -19.51 -8.46
N LYS A 228 8.20 -19.14 -8.48
CA LYS A 228 7.33 -19.19 -9.67
C LYS A 228 7.32 -17.86 -10.41
N GLY A 229 8.08 -16.86 -9.95
CA GLY A 229 8.15 -15.53 -10.56
C GLY A 229 7.02 -14.58 -10.15
N ASN A 230 6.21 -14.93 -9.15
CA ASN A 230 5.15 -14.05 -8.65
C ASN A 230 5.69 -13.09 -7.59
N THR A 231 5.36 -11.81 -7.72
CA THR A 231 5.64 -10.81 -6.69
C THR A 231 4.58 -10.88 -5.60
N ALA A 232 5.02 -10.93 -4.34
CA ALA A 232 4.16 -10.90 -3.17
C ALA A 232 4.78 -10.02 -2.08
N ASN A 233 3.95 -9.51 -1.17
CA ASN A 233 4.43 -8.81 0.02
C ASN A 233 4.45 -9.74 1.22
N LEU A 234 5.54 -9.73 1.97
CA LEU A 234 5.70 -10.55 3.17
C LEU A 234 4.73 -10.16 4.30
N TYR A 235 4.29 -8.90 4.32
CA TYR A 235 3.41 -8.33 5.34
C TYR A 235 2.10 -7.88 4.71
N SER A 236 1.05 -8.69 4.87
CA SER A 236 -0.27 -8.43 4.25
C SER A 236 -0.95 -7.13 4.71
N GLY A 237 -0.68 -6.67 5.92
CA GLY A 237 -1.20 -5.42 6.47
C GLY A 237 -0.33 -4.17 6.22
N SER A 238 0.70 -4.29 5.39
CA SER A 238 1.68 -3.23 5.19
C SER A 238 1.22 -2.10 4.26
N ALA A 239 1.91 -0.96 4.35
CA ALA A 239 1.72 0.21 3.49
C ALA A 239 1.97 -0.10 2.01
N GLU A 240 3.03 -0.85 1.68
CA GLU A 240 3.31 -1.30 0.32
C GLU A 240 2.16 -2.17 -0.22
N ASN A 241 1.73 -3.18 0.54
CA ASN A 241 0.61 -4.02 0.12
C ASN A 241 -0.69 -3.20 0.01
N TYR A 242 -0.89 -2.21 0.88
CA TYR A 242 -2.04 -1.33 0.81
C TYR A 242 -2.01 -0.48 -0.48
N ALA A 243 -0.88 0.14 -0.81
CA ALA A 243 -0.70 0.97 -2.00
C ALA A 243 -0.76 0.17 -3.32
N ALA A 244 -0.31 -1.09 -3.31
CA ALA A 244 -0.37 -1.96 -4.49
C ALA A 244 -1.80 -2.34 -4.93
N ASN A 245 -2.80 -2.14 -4.06
CA ASN A 245 -4.18 -2.55 -4.30
C ASN A 245 -5.11 -1.33 -4.36
N ASP A 246 -5.47 -0.89 -5.55
CA ASP A 246 -6.43 0.21 -5.72
C ASP A 246 -7.83 -0.13 -5.18
N ARG A 247 -8.57 0.88 -4.73
CA ARG A 247 -9.85 0.76 -4.03
C ARG A 247 -10.86 1.77 -4.53
N PHE A 248 -12.14 1.43 -4.37
CA PHE A 248 -13.23 2.37 -4.60
C PHE A 248 -13.11 3.55 -3.63
N TYR A 249 -12.99 4.75 -4.19
CA TYR A 249 -12.82 5.95 -3.38
C TYR A 249 -14.08 6.26 -2.58
N SER A 250 -13.89 6.45 -1.28
CA SER A 250 -14.93 6.78 -0.32
C SER A 250 -14.30 7.45 0.89
N ASN A 251 -15.12 8.09 1.72
CA ASN A 251 -14.72 8.63 3.02
C ASN A 251 -14.04 7.58 3.93
N VAL A 252 -14.50 6.33 3.90
CA VAL A 252 -13.89 5.23 4.67
C VAL A 252 -12.50 4.90 4.14
N VAL A 253 -12.33 4.78 2.82
CA VAL A 253 -11.01 4.49 2.21
C VAL A 253 -10.05 5.66 2.43
N ALA A 254 -10.51 6.89 2.29
CA ALA A 254 -9.76 8.10 2.60
C ALA A 254 -9.20 8.07 4.05
N ALA A 255 -10.06 7.80 5.04
CA ALA A 255 -9.65 7.68 6.44
C ALA A 255 -8.68 6.51 6.69
N GLN A 256 -8.84 5.40 5.96
CA GLN A 256 -7.91 4.27 6.03
C GLN A 256 -6.53 4.63 5.47
N ILE A 257 -6.46 5.36 4.35
CA ILE A 257 -5.20 5.84 3.79
C ILE A 257 -4.49 6.75 4.81
N ASP A 258 -5.20 7.73 5.38
CA ASP A 258 -4.66 8.61 6.43
C ASP A 258 -4.12 7.80 7.62
N ALA A 259 -4.82 6.75 8.04
CA ALA A 259 -4.39 5.87 9.13
C ALA A 259 -3.12 5.09 8.76
N VAL A 260 -3.01 4.58 7.52
CA VAL A 260 -1.81 3.88 7.04
C VAL A 260 -0.62 4.84 6.98
N VAL A 261 -0.81 6.05 6.43
CA VAL A 261 0.22 7.11 6.40
C VAL A 261 0.69 7.45 7.81
N THR A 262 -0.24 7.68 8.73
CA THR A 262 0.07 7.99 10.14
C THR A 262 0.86 6.86 10.79
N ASN A 263 0.43 5.61 10.62
CA ASN A 263 1.12 4.46 11.17
C ASN A 263 2.54 4.31 10.63
N LEU A 264 2.74 4.56 9.33
CA LEU A 264 4.06 4.51 8.70
C LEU A 264 4.96 5.65 9.21
N LYS A 265 4.45 6.90 9.26
CA LYS A 265 5.18 8.05 9.82
C LYS A 265 5.58 7.80 11.28
N ASN A 266 4.70 7.23 12.10
CA ASN A 266 5.01 6.87 13.48
C ASN A 266 6.12 5.82 13.57
N ALA A 267 6.10 4.81 12.69
CA ALA A 267 7.17 3.81 12.64
C ALA A 267 8.51 4.38 12.14
N MET A 268 8.48 5.46 11.35
CA MET A 268 9.66 6.18 10.87
C MET A 268 10.22 7.20 11.88
N ALA A 269 9.40 7.69 12.82
CA ALA A 269 9.77 8.73 13.78
C ALA A 269 11.11 8.52 14.54
N PRO A 270 11.52 7.28 14.89
CA PRO A 270 12.81 7.04 15.54
C PRO A 270 14.02 7.26 14.63
N PHE A 271 13.82 7.29 13.30
CA PHE A 271 14.85 7.43 12.29
C PHE A 271 14.91 8.87 11.80
N VAL A 272 15.63 9.72 12.54
CA VAL A 272 15.73 11.15 12.25
C VAL A 272 16.67 11.38 11.07
N CYS A 273 16.19 12.07 10.03
CA CYS A 273 17.01 12.43 8.88
C CYS A 273 18.04 13.49 9.28
N LYS A 274 19.29 13.34 8.83
CA LYS A 274 20.36 14.34 9.03
C LYS A 274 20.17 15.58 8.16
N TYR A 275 19.48 15.40 7.03
CA TYR A 275 19.25 16.45 6.05
C TYR A 275 17.87 17.06 6.27
N VAL A 276 17.81 18.39 6.27
CA VAL A 276 16.58 19.13 6.51
C VAL A 276 16.44 20.26 5.50
N ALA A 277 15.20 20.57 5.16
CA ALA A 277 14.88 21.77 4.40
C ALA A 277 14.72 22.93 5.39
N VAL A 278 15.08 24.13 4.95
CA VAL A 278 15.00 25.35 5.76
C VAL A 278 14.37 26.48 4.93
N PRO A 279 13.72 27.46 5.55
CA PRO A 279 13.30 28.67 4.85
C PRO A 279 14.49 29.34 4.17
N THR A 280 14.30 29.80 2.93
CA THR A 280 15.29 30.58 2.20
C THR A 280 15.43 31.94 2.88
N THR A 281 16.59 32.21 3.46
CA THR A 281 16.83 33.43 4.27
C THR A 281 16.94 34.71 3.43
N ALA A 282 16.94 34.60 2.09
CA ALA A 282 17.13 35.72 1.19
C ALA A 282 15.78 36.38 0.82
N GLY A 283 15.44 37.46 1.54
CA GLY A 283 14.48 38.46 1.07
C GLY A 283 12.99 38.20 1.29
N SER A 284 12.58 37.10 1.93
CA SER A 284 11.18 36.88 2.25
C SER A 284 10.75 37.70 3.48
N SER A 285 9.88 38.68 3.27
CA SER A 285 9.02 39.23 4.33
C SER A 285 7.90 38.25 4.74
N GLU A 286 7.83 37.09 4.09
CA GLU A 286 6.89 36.00 4.38
C GLU A 286 7.46 35.12 5.50
N GLY A 287 6.70 34.94 6.57
CA GLY A 287 7.07 34.11 7.73
C GLY A 287 6.98 32.61 7.45
N VAL A 288 7.54 32.15 6.33
CA VAL A 288 7.56 30.74 5.93
C VAL A 288 8.28 29.91 6.99
N SER A 289 7.63 28.84 7.42
CA SER A 289 8.14 27.91 8.43
C SER A 289 8.25 26.52 7.83
N VAL A 290 9.39 25.86 8.09
CA VAL A 290 9.57 24.44 7.78
C VAL A 290 9.59 23.69 9.10
N THR A 291 8.54 22.91 9.36
CA THR A 291 8.41 22.18 10.61
C THR A 291 8.89 20.74 10.41
N GLU A 292 10.06 20.42 10.96
CA GLU A 292 10.70 19.10 10.79
C GLU A 292 9.85 17.94 11.34
N ASN A 293 9.17 18.15 12.48
CA ASN A 293 8.39 17.07 13.12
C ASN A 293 7.12 16.70 12.37
N THR A 294 6.47 17.67 11.72
CA THR A 294 5.23 17.44 10.95
C THR A 294 5.49 17.31 9.46
N SER A 295 6.72 17.54 9.01
CA SER A 295 7.08 17.57 7.60
C SER A 295 6.23 18.56 6.79
N LEU A 296 5.96 19.74 7.36
CA LEU A 296 5.12 20.75 6.73
C LEU A 296 5.90 22.01 6.36
N ILE A 297 5.54 22.60 5.22
CA ILE A 297 5.88 23.96 4.82
C ILE A 297 4.62 24.80 5.03
N THR A 298 4.66 25.70 6.02
CA THR A 298 3.59 26.65 6.34
C THR A 298 4.11 28.08 6.21
N GLY A 299 3.27 29.07 6.45
CA GLY A 299 3.63 30.50 6.41
C GLY A 299 3.64 31.07 4.99
N VAL A 300 3.20 30.29 4.00
CA VAL A 300 3.12 30.69 2.60
C VAL A 300 1.90 31.58 2.38
N THR A 301 2.09 32.71 1.69
CA THR A 301 0.99 33.61 1.31
C THR A 301 0.06 32.93 0.30
N PRO A 302 -1.27 32.94 0.50
CA PRO A 302 -2.20 32.47 -0.53
C PRO A 302 -2.01 33.22 -1.86
N GLY A 303 -2.06 32.47 -2.97
CA GLY A 303 -1.90 32.95 -4.33
C GLY A 303 -0.46 33.17 -4.78
N SER A 304 0.53 32.84 -3.96
CA SER A 304 1.94 33.16 -4.24
C SER A 304 2.76 32.02 -4.86
N LEU A 305 2.16 30.85 -5.08
CA LEU A 305 2.83 29.64 -5.59
C LEU A 305 2.23 29.22 -6.94
N ALA A 306 2.75 29.77 -8.04
CA ALA A 306 2.30 29.41 -9.38
C ALA A 306 3.15 28.31 -10.02
N THR A 307 4.41 28.18 -9.58
CA THR A 307 5.42 27.30 -10.17
C THR A 307 6.24 26.58 -9.11
N ALA A 308 6.98 25.54 -9.52
CA ALA A 308 7.97 24.88 -8.66
C ALA A 308 9.03 25.87 -8.14
N ASP A 309 9.43 26.82 -8.98
CA ASP A 309 10.45 27.83 -8.63
C ASP A 309 9.95 28.76 -7.52
N ASP A 310 8.65 29.03 -7.43
CA ASP A 310 8.08 29.83 -6.34
C ASP A 310 8.19 29.12 -4.98
N VAL A 311 8.10 27.79 -4.96
CA VAL A 311 8.33 26.98 -3.76
C VAL A 311 9.83 26.95 -3.42
N LEU A 312 10.70 26.75 -4.41
CA LEU A 312 12.15 26.75 -4.24
C LEU A 312 12.71 28.12 -3.82
N ALA A 313 12.03 29.22 -4.18
CA ALA A 313 12.36 30.56 -3.70
C ALA A 313 12.12 30.71 -2.18
N ARG A 314 11.22 29.90 -1.60
CA ARG A 314 10.83 29.98 -0.18
C ARG A 314 11.53 28.95 0.70
N VAL A 315 11.88 27.80 0.14
CA VAL A 315 12.48 26.69 0.89
C VAL A 315 13.70 26.17 0.13
N THR A 316 14.78 25.91 0.86
CA THR A 316 16.02 25.38 0.31
C THR A 316 16.59 24.24 1.14
N ALA A 317 17.46 23.43 0.53
CA ALA A 317 18.19 22.39 1.22
C ALA A 317 19.28 23.00 2.11
N LYS A 318 19.23 22.73 3.42
CA LYS A 318 20.25 23.22 4.37
C LYS A 318 21.67 22.76 4.00
N ASP A 319 21.79 21.53 3.54
CA ASP A 319 23.02 20.97 2.98
C ASP A 319 22.86 20.71 1.48
N SER A 320 22.88 21.81 0.72
CA SER A 320 22.83 21.79 -0.74
C SER A 320 24.05 21.13 -1.40
N SER A 321 25.09 20.76 -0.64
CA SER A 321 26.24 20.03 -1.18
C SER A 321 25.91 18.54 -1.34
N ALA A 322 25.23 17.95 -0.35
CA ALA A 322 24.86 16.54 -0.31
C ALA A 322 23.47 16.24 -0.90
N THR A 323 22.57 17.24 -0.89
CA THR A 323 21.16 17.04 -1.25
C THR A 323 20.66 18.00 -2.32
N THR A 324 19.61 17.58 -3.02
CA THR A 324 18.80 18.42 -3.91
C THR A 324 17.38 18.50 -3.37
N LEU A 325 16.78 19.68 -3.40
CA LEU A 325 15.36 19.85 -3.12
C LEU A 325 14.59 19.85 -4.44
N ASN A 326 13.70 18.88 -4.62
CA ASN A 326 12.86 18.73 -5.80
C ASN A 326 11.41 19.04 -5.43
N VAL A 327 10.73 19.87 -6.21
CA VAL A 327 9.33 20.23 -5.96
C VAL A 327 8.41 19.53 -6.96
N ALA A 328 7.36 18.90 -6.47
CA ALA A 328 6.30 18.33 -7.27
C ALA A 328 4.97 19.01 -6.95
N ALA A 329 4.19 19.25 -8.01
CA ALA A 329 2.82 19.73 -7.88
C ALA A 329 1.93 18.70 -7.17
N ASN A 330 0.81 19.16 -6.63
CA ASN A 330 -0.22 18.29 -6.06
C ASN A 330 -0.98 17.51 -7.15
N ALA A 331 -1.97 16.71 -6.73
CA ALA A 331 -2.76 15.89 -7.64
C ALA A 331 -3.52 16.69 -8.72
N ALA A 332 -3.80 17.99 -8.48
CA ALA A 332 -4.40 18.89 -9.45
C ALA A 332 -3.39 19.52 -10.43
N GLY A 333 -2.09 19.23 -10.28
CA GLY A 333 -1.02 19.85 -11.06
C GLY A 333 -0.69 21.27 -10.61
N LEU A 334 -1.05 21.65 -9.38
CA LEU A 334 -0.87 22.99 -8.81
C LEU A 334 0.14 22.96 -7.65
N TYR A 335 0.68 24.13 -7.29
CA TYR A 335 1.72 24.28 -6.27
C TYR A 335 1.18 24.79 -4.92
N GLY A 336 -0.14 24.76 -4.71
CA GLY A 336 -0.80 25.09 -3.44
C GLY A 336 -0.70 23.99 -2.39
N THR A 337 -1.70 23.91 -1.50
CA THR A 337 -1.77 22.84 -0.50
C THR A 337 -1.65 21.46 -1.16
N GLY A 338 -0.85 20.58 -0.54
CA GLY A 338 -0.57 19.23 -1.04
C GLY A 338 0.60 19.13 -2.02
N ALA A 339 1.16 20.26 -2.50
CA ALA A 339 2.43 20.24 -3.22
C ALA A 339 3.55 19.74 -2.30
N THR A 340 4.56 19.08 -2.85
CA THR A 340 5.62 18.46 -2.05
C THR A 340 7.00 18.98 -2.43
N ALA A 341 7.84 19.19 -1.42
CA ALA A 341 9.26 19.46 -1.58
C ALA A 341 10.04 18.29 -0.98
N THR A 342 10.74 17.55 -1.84
CA THR A 342 11.45 16.32 -1.51
C THR A 342 12.96 16.56 -1.53
N LEU A 343 13.61 16.35 -0.39
CA LEU A 343 15.07 16.26 -0.32
C LEU A 343 15.51 14.88 -0.80
N SER A 344 16.35 14.87 -1.82
CA SER A 344 17.00 13.68 -2.34
C SER A 344 18.51 13.74 -2.15
N LEU A 345 19.13 12.59 -1.87
CA LEU A 345 20.59 12.49 -1.87
C LEU A 345 21.13 12.61 -3.29
N LYS A 346 22.17 13.41 -3.50
CA LYS A 346 22.84 13.47 -4.81
C LYS A 346 23.58 12.18 -5.17
N SER A 347 23.99 11.40 -4.16
CA SER A 347 24.75 10.16 -4.35
C SER A 347 23.92 9.02 -4.91
N SER A 348 22.65 8.92 -4.52
CA SER A 348 21.77 7.78 -4.86
C SER A 348 20.45 8.19 -5.51
N GLY A 349 20.06 9.46 -5.43
CA GLY A 349 18.73 9.95 -5.82
C GLY A 349 17.62 9.64 -4.81
N ALA A 350 17.93 8.92 -3.72
CA ALA A 350 16.94 8.46 -2.76
C ALA A 350 16.25 9.65 -2.03
N PRO A 351 14.90 9.67 -1.93
CA PRO A 351 14.16 10.71 -1.22
C PRO A 351 14.29 10.50 0.29
N VAL A 352 15.04 11.37 0.98
CA VAL A 352 15.36 11.18 2.41
C VAL A 352 14.46 11.96 3.37
N ALA A 353 13.89 13.06 2.90
CA ALA A 353 12.91 13.86 3.64
C ALA A 353 11.91 14.47 2.67
N ILE A 354 10.63 14.47 3.05
CA ILE A 354 9.55 15.02 2.24
C ILE A 354 8.81 16.02 3.10
N TYR A 355 8.53 17.19 2.53
CA TYR A 355 7.77 18.24 3.14
C TYR A 355 6.55 18.56 2.28
N THR A 356 5.39 18.67 2.90
CA THR A 356 4.15 19.02 2.20
C THR A 356 3.78 20.46 2.47
N VAL A 357 3.47 21.20 1.41
CA VAL A 357 2.95 22.57 1.49
C VAL A 357 1.54 22.55 2.05
N VAL A 358 1.29 23.40 3.05
CA VAL A 358 -0.03 23.65 3.60
C VAL A 358 -0.24 25.15 3.64
N ILE A 359 -1.19 25.62 2.83
CA ILE A 359 -1.72 26.98 2.90
C ILE A 359 -3.04 26.87 3.66
N TYR A 360 -3.10 27.47 4.83
CA TYR A 360 -4.28 27.41 5.68
C TYR A 360 -5.45 28.13 5.01
N GLY A 361 -6.57 27.41 4.87
CA GLY A 361 -7.76 27.83 4.12
C GLY A 361 -7.84 27.32 2.69
N ASP A 362 -6.71 26.96 2.06
CA ASP A 362 -6.66 26.36 0.72
C ASP A 362 -6.85 24.84 0.87
N VAL A 363 -8.11 24.39 0.80
CA VAL A 363 -8.48 22.99 0.99
C VAL A 363 -8.62 22.23 -0.32
N ASN A 364 -8.75 22.95 -1.44
CA ASN A 364 -8.82 22.34 -2.77
C ASN A 364 -7.42 22.20 -3.43
N GLY A 365 -6.39 22.85 -2.87
CA GLY A 365 -5.00 22.77 -3.31
C GLY A 365 -4.63 23.74 -4.43
N ASP A 366 -5.48 24.69 -4.80
CA ASP A 366 -5.19 25.60 -5.91
C ASP A 366 -4.22 26.73 -5.54
N GLY A 367 -3.90 26.85 -4.26
CA GLY A 367 -2.96 27.81 -3.72
C GLY A 367 -3.61 29.12 -3.29
N VAL A 368 -4.89 29.35 -3.59
CA VAL A 368 -5.67 30.53 -3.21
C VAL A 368 -6.66 30.14 -2.11
N VAL A 369 -7.18 31.12 -1.37
CA VAL A 369 -8.30 30.90 -0.44
C VAL A 369 -9.52 31.62 -1.00
N ASP A 370 -10.49 30.87 -1.50
CA ASP A 370 -11.69 31.43 -2.14
C ASP A 370 -13.00 30.66 -1.86
N GLY A 371 -14.06 31.00 -2.60
CA GLY A 371 -15.38 30.40 -2.42
C GLY A 371 -15.44 28.90 -2.75
N PHE A 372 -14.52 28.38 -3.56
CA PHE A 372 -14.41 26.95 -3.80
C PHE A 372 -13.91 26.22 -2.56
N ASP A 373 -12.93 26.77 -1.84
CA ASP A 373 -12.47 26.18 -0.57
C ASP A 373 -13.58 26.08 0.46
N ALA A 374 -14.34 27.17 0.62
CA ALA A 374 -15.51 27.18 1.48
C ALA A 374 -16.51 26.08 1.05
N SER A 375 -16.75 25.94 -0.26
CA SER A 375 -17.66 24.90 -0.79
C SER A 375 -17.16 23.48 -0.48
N TYR A 376 -15.86 23.22 -0.62
CA TYR A 376 -15.26 21.92 -0.27
C TYR A 376 -15.36 21.63 1.23
N MET A 377 -15.16 22.65 2.09
CA MET A 377 -15.36 22.52 3.53
C MET A 377 -16.82 22.23 3.89
N ASP A 378 -17.79 22.90 3.26
CA ASP A 378 -19.22 22.64 3.48
C ASP A 378 -19.57 21.19 3.11
N LEU A 379 -19.08 20.71 1.97
CA LEU A 379 -19.23 19.30 1.58
C LEU A 379 -18.60 18.36 2.60
N ALA A 380 -17.42 18.69 3.13
CA ALA A 380 -16.74 17.87 4.12
C ALA A 380 -17.51 17.81 5.46
N ILE A 381 -17.99 18.95 5.95
CA ILE A 381 -18.79 19.05 7.19
C ILE A 381 -20.10 18.28 7.06
N ASN A 382 -20.72 18.30 5.88
CA ASN A 382 -21.95 17.57 5.58
C ASN A 382 -21.72 16.10 5.17
N ASN A 383 -20.51 15.56 5.35
CA ASN A 383 -20.14 14.18 4.97
C ASN A 383 -20.41 13.83 3.50
N ARG A 384 -20.33 14.83 2.61
CA ARG A 384 -20.46 14.69 1.15
C ARG A 384 -19.11 14.64 0.44
N ALA A 385 -18.06 15.15 1.05
CA ALA A 385 -16.67 15.01 0.63
C ALA A 385 -15.79 14.67 1.84
N THR A 386 -14.52 14.33 1.62
CA THR A 386 -13.57 14.12 2.71
C THR A 386 -12.27 14.82 2.37
N LEU A 387 -11.82 15.69 3.27
CA LEU A 387 -10.48 16.26 3.22
C LEU A 387 -9.54 15.31 3.96
N THR A 388 -8.44 14.94 3.32
CA THR A 388 -7.38 14.05 3.85
C THR A 388 -6.05 14.78 3.93
N GLY A 389 -5.09 14.20 4.66
CA GLY A 389 -3.70 14.69 4.70
C GLY A 389 -3.55 16.21 4.87
N ALA A 390 -2.82 16.83 3.93
CA ALA A 390 -2.54 18.26 3.91
C ALA A 390 -3.80 19.12 3.76
N TYR A 391 -4.78 18.72 2.94
CA TYR A 391 -6.03 19.46 2.72
C TYR A 391 -6.89 19.51 3.99
N LYS A 392 -6.91 18.39 4.74
CA LYS A 392 -7.54 18.36 6.07
C LYS A 392 -6.85 19.30 7.04
N THR A 393 -5.52 19.38 6.97
CA THR A 393 -4.72 20.28 7.81
C THR A 393 -5.00 21.74 7.45
N ALA A 394 -5.08 22.06 6.16
CA ALA A 394 -5.44 23.39 5.66
C ALA A 394 -6.82 23.83 6.13
N GLY A 395 -7.84 22.97 6.06
CA GLY A 395 -9.19 23.28 6.54
C GLY A 395 -9.35 23.17 8.06
N GLY A 396 -8.43 22.45 8.71
CA GLY A 396 -8.36 22.30 10.16
C GLY A 396 -7.80 23.52 10.88
N LEU A 397 -7.13 24.42 10.15
CA LEU A 397 -6.54 25.65 10.68
C LEU A 397 -5.77 25.38 12.00
N ALA A 398 -5.89 26.28 12.98
CA ALA A 398 -5.25 26.13 14.28
C ALA A 398 -5.88 25.05 15.18
N THR A 399 -7.12 24.58 14.90
CA THR A 399 -7.83 23.61 15.76
C THR A 399 -7.56 22.15 15.35
N GLY A 400 -7.05 21.94 14.14
CA GLY A 400 -6.88 20.62 13.52
C GLY A 400 -8.20 19.94 13.13
N LYS A 401 -9.33 20.66 13.19
CA LYS A 401 -10.68 20.11 12.93
C LYS A 401 -11.35 20.83 11.77
N VAL A 402 -11.86 20.07 10.81
CA VAL A 402 -12.73 20.62 9.77
C VAL A 402 -14.13 20.74 10.37
N ASP A 403 -14.47 21.93 10.86
CA ASP A 403 -15.72 22.22 11.56
C ASP A 403 -16.35 23.56 11.12
N LEU A 404 -17.55 23.84 11.63
CA LEU A 404 -18.30 25.04 11.26
C LEU A 404 -17.58 26.34 11.66
N ALA A 405 -16.76 26.32 12.71
CA ALA A 405 -16.02 27.50 13.15
C ALA A 405 -14.91 27.84 12.15
N ASN A 406 -14.12 26.85 11.75
CA ASN A 406 -13.08 27.04 10.75
C ASN A 406 -13.65 27.34 9.36
N TYR A 407 -14.77 26.71 9.00
CA TYR A 407 -15.51 27.05 7.78
C TYR A 407 -15.86 28.54 7.74
N GLY A 408 -16.36 29.10 8.85
CA GLY A 408 -16.67 30.53 8.94
C GLY A 408 -15.46 31.43 8.70
N LEU A 409 -14.26 31.02 9.14
CA LEU A 409 -13.01 31.75 8.90
C LEU A 409 -12.60 31.70 7.42
N VAL A 410 -12.75 30.54 6.77
CA VAL A 410 -12.47 30.38 5.33
C VAL A 410 -13.45 31.18 4.49
N VAL A 411 -14.74 31.18 4.85
CA VAL A 411 -15.74 32.04 4.21
C VAL A 411 -15.39 33.52 4.35
N ASP A 412 -15.06 33.99 5.56
CA ASP A 412 -14.69 35.39 5.77
C ASP A 412 -13.50 35.79 4.90
N ALA A 413 -12.44 34.97 4.87
CA ALA A 413 -11.27 35.21 4.03
C ALA A 413 -11.61 35.20 2.53
N ALA A 414 -12.41 34.24 2.07
CA ALA A 414 -12.80 34.09 0.66
C ALA A 414 -13.57 35.31 0.12
N TYR A 415 -14.32 36.02 0.97
CA TYR A 415 -15.07 37.22 0.59
C TYR A 415 -14.32 38.53 0.91
N GLY A 416 -13.01 38.47 1.14
CA GLY A 416 -12.17 39.66 1.36
C GLY A 416 -12.19 40.20 2.80
N GLY A 417 -12.63 39.38 3.75
CA GLY A 417 -12.58 39.66 5.19
C GLY A 417 -11.19 39.44 5.79
N THR A 418 -11.15 38.88 6.98
CA THR A 418 -9.90 38.70 7.74
C THR A 418 -9.04 37.61 7.12
N ALA A 419 -7.80 37.94 6.75
CA ALA A 419 -6.85 36.95 6.24
C ALA A 419 -6.54 35.87 7.30
N ILE A 420 -6.51 34.61 6.85
CA ILE A 420 -6.15 33.47 7.70
C ILE A 420 -4.66 33.52 8.03
N ALA A 421 -4.34 33.39 9.32
CA ALA A 421 -2.95 33.31 9.77
C ALA A 421 -2.29 32.03 9.24
N GLN A 422 -1.16 32.19 8.56
CA GLN A 422 -0.47 31.09 7.89
C GLN A 422 0.59 30.38 8.77
N LYS A 423 0.66 30.70 10.07
CA LYS A 423 1.79 30.35 10.95
C LYS A 423 2.19 28.88 10.92
#